data_AF-A0A9K3J7D2-F1
#
_entry.id   AF-A0A9K3J7D2-F1
#
_cell.length_a   1.000
_cell.length_b   1.000
_cell.length_c   1.000
_cell.angle_alpha   90.00
_cell.angle_beta   90.00
_cell.angle_gamma   90.00
#
_symmetry.space_group_name_H-M   'P 1'
#
loop_
_entity.id
_entity.type
_entity.pdbx_description
1 polymer ?
#
loop_
_entity_poly.entity_id
_entity_poly.type
_entity_poly.pdbx_seq_one_letter_code
_entity_poly.pdbx_strand_id
1 'polypeptide(L)'
;MQDCQNGRGDQVICKQEDSCKELEAHELILVDVNRHLVEAEARATKTKEERDDLATMNANLVVDRTWMRNFGVINIVNTILDAPENTDTVADVVARAREARCKAGYTGCLAQVNVVSVKKFTDEWGALRGVDTEATLSAATEAYDGLIVPALAQIEECLGADDYVDCLRTLFEPKGNVEGEGGAGA
;
A
#
# COMPACT_ATOMS: atom_id res chain seq x y z
N MET A 1 8.29 78.08 6.75
CA MET A 1 6.99 78.69 7.08
C MET A 1 7.20 80.19 7.19
N GLN A 2 7.15 80.90 6.06
CA GLN A 2 7.34 82.34 6.06
C GLN A 2 6.40 82.96 5.03
N ASP A 3 5.57 83.87 5.54
CA ASP A 3 4.87 84.98 4.87
C ASP A 3 3.74 84.68 3.87
N CYS A 4 2.52 84.51 4.42
CA CYS A 4 1.27 84.82 3.70
C CYS A 4 0.52 85.95 4.45
N GLN A 5 1.07 87.17 4.44
CA GLN A 5 0.39 88.38 4.91
C GLN A 5 0.34 89.42 3.79
N ASN A 6 -0.68 89.36 2.92
CA ASN A 6 -1.46 90.51 2.45
C ASN A 6 -2.49 90.10 1.38
N GLY A 7 -3.77 90.44 1.60
CA GLY A 7 -4.82 90.28 0.60
C GLY A 7 -5.51 88.91 0.57
N ARG A 8 -6.82 88.93 0.28
CA ARG A 8 -7.67 87.73 0.16
C ARG A 8 -7.20 86.77 -0.94
N GLY A 9 -6.44 87.26 -1.94
CA GLY A 9 -5.88 86.47 -3.03
C GLY A 9 -4.68 85.61 -2.60
N ASP A 10 -3.73 86.17 -1.86
CA ASP A 10 -2.49 85.47 -1.47
C ASP A 10 -2.78 84.33 -0.47
N GLN A 11 -3.77 84.49 0.41
CA GLN A 11 -4.22 83.42 1.30
C GLN A 11 -4.87 82.25 0.55
N VAL A 12 -5.52 82.50 -0.59
CA VAL A 12 -6.11 81.45 -1.43
C VAL A 12 -5.01 80.67 -2.14
N ILE A 13 -3.95 81.35 -2.60
CA ILE A 13 -2.80 80.72 -3.26
C ILE A 13 -2.03 79.81 -2.29
N CYS A 14 -1.71 80.26 -1.07
CA CYS A 14 -0.99 79.43 -0.10
C CYS A 14 -1.77 78.16 0.27
N LYS A 15 -3.09 78.26 0.45
CA LYS A 15 -3.95 77.09 0.71
C LYS A 15 -3.99 76.12 -0.48
N GLN A 16 -4.01 76.65 -1.70
CA GLN A 16 -3.98 75.85 -2.92
C GLN A 16 -2.67 75.07 -3.06
N GLU A 17 -1.53 75.69 -2.73
CA GLU A 17 -0.22 75.02 -2.75
C GLU A 17 -0.09 73.92 -1.70
N ASP A 18 -0.57 74.14 -0.48
CA ASP A 18 -0.57 73.12 0.58
C ASP A 18 -1.48 71.95 0.22
N SER A 19 -2.67 72.20 -0.33
CA SER A 19 -3.55 71.14 -0.84
C SER A 19 -2.93 70.39 -2.02
N CYS A 20 -2.16 71.07 -2.89
CA CYS A 20 -1.47 70.41 -4.00
C CYS A 20 -0.41 69.41 -3.49
N LYS A 21 0.39 69.80 -2.50
CA LYS A 21 1.40 68.92 -1.87
C LYS A 21 0.76 67.75 -1.14
N GLU A 22 -0.38 67.97 -0.48
CA GLU A 22 -1.13 66.91 0.19
C GLU A 22 -1.68 65.90 -0.83
N LEU A 23 -2.20 66.36 -1.97
CA LEU A 23 -2.65 65.50 -3.06
C LEU A 23 -1.51 64.70 -3.68
N GLU A 24 -0.34 65.31 -3.90
CA GLU A 24 0.86 64.61 -4.40
C GLU A 24 1.35 63.54 -3.41
N ALA A 25 1.33 63.85 -2.11
CA ALA A 25 1.69 62.88 -1.07
C ALA A 25 0.69 61.70 -1.01
N HIS A 26 -0.62 61.98 -1.13
CA HIS A 26 -1.65 60.94 -1.20
C HIS A 26 -1.53 60.09 -2.47
N GLU A 27 -1.22 60.70 -3.61
CA GLU A 27 -0.99 59.98 -4.87
C GLU A 27 0.19 59.00 -4.73
N LEU A 28 1.31 59.43 -4.13
CA LEU A 28 2.45 58.57 -3.86
C LEU A 28 2.06 57.38 -2.96
N ILE A 29 1.29 57.63 -1.90
CA ILE A 29 0.80 56.59 -0.99
C ILE A 29 -0.11 55.61 -1.73
N LEU A 30 -1.02 56.10 -2.60
CA LEU A 30 -1.90 55.24 -3.38
C LEU A 30 -1.13 54.36 -4.35
N VAL A 31 -0.08 54.89 -5.00
CA VAL A 31 0.81 54.10 -5.87
C VAL A 31 1.51 52.99 -5.06
N ASP A 32 2.02 53.32 -3.88
CA ASP A 32 2.70 52.35 -3.01
C ASP A 32 1.74 51.26 -2.47
N VAL A 33 0.55 51.67 -2.01
CA VAL A 33 -0.51 50.74 -1.58
C VAL A 33 -0.95 49.86 -2.73
N ASN A 34 -1.11 50.40 -3.93
CA ASN A 34 -1.47 49.61 -5.11
C ASN A 34 -0.38 48.59 -5.46
N ARG A 35 0.90 48.96 -5.36
CA ARG A 35 2.02 48.02 -5.53
C ARG A 35 1.96 46.89 -4.50
N HIS A 36 1.79 47.23 -3.23
CA HIS A 36 1.69 46.25 -2.15
C HIS A 36 0.45 45.34 -2.29
N LEU A 37 -0.67 45.88 -2.80
CA LEU A 37 -1.87 45.11 -3.08
C LEU A 37 -1.60 44.07 -4.17
N VAL A 38 -1.00 44.46 -5.30
CA VAL A 38 -0.64 43.54 -6.39
C VAL A 38 0.32 42.44 -5.90
N GLU A 39 1.33 42.80 -5.10
CA GLU A 39 2.26 41.83 -4.50
C GLU A 39 1.56 40.88 -3.50
N ALA A 40 0.58 41.37 -2.74
CA ALA A 40 -0.20 40.54 -1.83
C ALA A 40 -1.15 39.60 -2.58
N GLU A 41 -1.80 40.07 -3.64
CA GLU A 41 -2.66 39.27 -4.50
C GLU A 41 -1.86 38.15 -5.19
N ALA A 42 -0.70 38.46 -5.76
CA ALA A 42 0.17 37.45 -6.38
C ALA A 42 0.67 36.39 -5.38
N ARG A 43 0.94 36.78 -4.13
CA ARG A 43 1.27 35.83 -3.06
C ARG A 43 0.07 34.96 -2.69
N ALA A 44 -1.12 35.56 -2.58
CA ALA A 44 -2.35 34.84 -2.25
C ALA A 44 -2.72 33.81 -3.32
N THR A 45 -2.60 34.15 -4.61
CA THR A 45 -2.85 33.22 -5.71
C THR A 45 -1.88 32.05 -5.68
N LYS A 46 -0.58 32.31 -5.53
CA LYS A 46 0.43 31.26 -5.44
C LYS A 46 0.17 30.30 -4.26
N THR A 47 -0.12 30.84 -3.07
CA THR A 47 -0.44 30.00 -1.91
C THR A 47 -1.72 29.19 -2.10
N LYS A 48 -2.67 29.68 -2.91
CA LYS A 48 -3.88 28.93 -3.22
C LYS A 48 -3.57 27.74 -4.12
N GLU A 49 -2.77 27.94 -5.17
CA GLU A 49 -2.31 26.87 -6.07
C GLU A 49 -1.57 25.77 -5.30
N GLU A 50 -0.60 26.14 -4.45
CA GLU A 50 0.15 25.18 -3.61
C GLU A 50 -0.78 24.38 -2.68
N ARG A 51 -1.83 25.00 -2.14
CA ARG A 51 -2.81 24.28 -1.31
C ARG A 51 -3.70 23.36 -2.13
N ASP A 52 -4.09 23.75 -3.34
CA ASP A 52 -4.93 22.94 -4.22
C ASP A 52 -4.15 21.70 -4.71
N ASP A 53 -2.85 21.85 -4.99
CA ASP A 53 -1.93 20.73 -5.27
C ASP A 53 -1.82 19.78 -4.07
N LEU A 54 -1.61 20.32 -2.86
CA LEU A 54 -1.54 19.52 -1.65
C LEU A 54 -2.87 18.81 -1.34
N ALA A 55 -4.00 19.47 -1.58
CA ALA A 55 -5.33 18.89 -1.40
C ALA A 55 -5.55 17.70 -2.36
N THR A 56 -5.09 17.84 -3.61
CA THR A 56 -5.13 16.77 -4.61
C THR A 56 -4.26 15.59 -4.20
N MET A 57 -3.02 15.85 -3.77
CA MET A 57 -2.11 14.79 -3.32
C MET A 57 -2.67 14.05 -2.10
N ASN A 58 -3.26 14.78 -1.14
CA ASN A 58 -3.90 14.17 0.02
C ASN A 58 -5.13 13.33 -0.37
N ALA A 59 -5.94 13.78 -1.32
CA ALA A 59 -7.07 13.00 -1.82
C ALA A 59 -6.60 11.67 -2.42
N ASN A 60 -5.53 11.68 -3.23
CA ASN A 60 -4.94 10.46 -3.79
C ASN A 60 -4.43 9.52 -2.69
N LEU A 61 -3.69 10.03 -1.71
CA LEU A 61 -3.21 9.23 -0.57
C LEU A 61 -4.36 8.59 0.23
N VAL A 62 -5.48 9.29 0.39
CA VAL A 62 -6.67 8.75 1.06
C VAL A 62 -7.28 7.60 0.25
N VAL A 63 -7.39 7.76 -1.08
CA VAL A 63 -7.88 6.71 -1.98
C VAL A 63 -6.98 5.49 -1.92
N ASP A 64 -5.67 5.68 -2.03
CA ASP A 64 -4.68 4.61 -2.02
C ASP A 64 -4.62 3.86 -0.69
N ARG A 65 -4.62 4.61 0.42
CA ARG A 65 -4.73 4.02 1.76
C ARG A 65 -6.01 3.21 1.92
N THR A 66 -7.13 3.73 1.43
CA THR A 66 -8.42 3.04 1.54
C THR A 66 -8.41 1.75 0.74
N TRP A 67 -7.85 1.77 -0.47
CA TRP A 67 -7.70 0.58 -1.30
C TRP A 67 -6.76 -0.45 -0.65
N MET A 68 -5.60 -0.05 -0.15
CA MET A 68 -4.66 -0.94 0.55
C MET A 68 -5.31 -1.62 1.76
N ARG A 69 -6.09 -0.84 2.53
CA ARG A 69 -6.80 -1.34 3.71
C ARG A 69 -7.89 -2.35 3.36
N ASN A 70 -8.66 -2.09 2.30
CA ASN A 70 -9.83 -2.90 1.98
C ASN A 70 -9.49 -4.11 1.10
N PHE A 71 -8.47 -4.00 0.25
CA PHE A 71 -8.17 -4.97 -0.79
C PHE A 71 -6.70 -5.38 -0.81
N GLY A 72 -5.78 -4.41 -0.77
CA GLY A 72 -4.35 -4.66 -1.00
C GLY A 72 -3.75 -5.75 -0.11
N VAL A 73 -3.94 -5.64 1.22
CA VAL A 73 -3.41 -6.64 2.17
C VAL A 73 -4.01 -8.02 1.96
N ILE A 74 -5.32 -8.10 1.72
CA ILE A 74 -6.01 -9.38 1.52
C ILE A 74 -5.53 -10.05 0.24
N ASN A 75 -5.37 -9.28 -0.85
CA ASN A 75 -4.88 -9.82 -2.11
C ASN A 75 -3.43 -10.32 -1.99
N ILE A 76 -2.54 -9.57 -1.32
CA ILE A 76 -1.18 -10.03 -1.03
C ILE A 76 -1.19 -11.38 -0.31
N VAL A 77 -1.98 -11.48 0.77
CA VAL A 77 -2.07 -12.71 1.57
C VAL A 77 -2.64 -13.87 0.74
N ASN A 78 -3.73 -13.65 0.01
CA ASN A 78 -4.33 -14.69 -0.82
C ASN A 78 -3.37 -15.15 -1.91
N THR A 79 -2.67 -14.23 -2.59
CA THR A 79 -1.68 -14.58 -3.60
C THR A 79 -0.56 -15.48 -3.06
N ILE A 80 -0.15 -15.29 -1.80
CA ILE A 80 0.86 -16.14 -1.14
C ILE A 80 0.26 -17.47 -0.70
N LEU A 81 -0.91 -17.44 -0.07
CA LEU A 81 -1.55 -18.64 0.48
C LEU A 81 -2.04 -19.59 -0.62
N ASP A 82 -2.61 -19.03 -1.69
CA ASP A 82 -3.17 -19.75 -2.84
C ASP A 82 -2.10 -20.03 -3.91
N ALA A 83 -0.83 -19.65 -3.69
CA ALA A 83 0.26 -20.03 -4.57
C ALA A 83 0.37 -21.55 -4.63
N PRO A 84 0.45 -22.16 -5.83
CA PRO A 84 0.45 -23.62 -5.99
C PRO A 84 1.58 -24.28 -5.21
N GLU A 85 2.75 -23.63 -5.15
CA GLU A 85 3.89 -24.13 -4.41
C GLU A 85 3.60 -24.23 -2.90
N ASN A 86 2.88 -23.25 -2.34
CA ASN A 86 2.47 -23.28 -0.94
C ASN A 86 1.35 -24.30 -0.70
N THR A 87 0.32 -24.33 -1.55
CA THR A 87 -0.79 -25.26 -1.39
C THR A 87 -0.34 -26.71 -1.48
N ASP A 88 0.55 -27.03 -2.43
CA ASP A 88 1.04 -28.39 -2.65
C ASP A 88 1.95 -28.84 -1.49
N THR A 89 2.85 -27.96 -1.03
CA THR A 89 3.77 -28.29 0.06
C THR A 89 3.04 -28.44 1.38
N VAL A 90 2.06 -27.57 1.68
CA VAL A 90 1.19 -27.73 2.86
C VAL A 90 0.37 -29.02 2.77
N ALA A 91 -0.15 -29.36 1.58
CA ALA A 91 -0.88 -30.61 1.38
C ALA A 91 0.01 -31.85 1.66
N ASP A 92 1.26 -31.86 1.20
CA ASP A 92 2.20 -32.95 1.49
C ASP A 92 2.52 -33.01 2.99
N VAL A 93 2.85 -31.89 3.65
CA VAL A 93 3.10 -31.86 5.11
C VAL A 93 1.89 -32.43 5.87
N VAL A 94 0.67 -32.02 5.52
CA VAL A 94 -0.56 -32.53 6.16
C VAL A 94 -0.73 -34.03 5.90
N ALA A 95 -0.43 -34.51 4.69
CA ALA A 95 -0.49 -35.93 4.37
C ALA A 95 0.53 -36.73 5.19
N ARG A 96 1.80 -36.29 5.25
CA ARG A 96 2.85 -36.95 6.04
C ARG A 96 2.55 -36.94 7.53
N ALA A 97 2.01 -35.84 8.05
CA ALA A 97 1.61 -35.75 9.45
C ALA A 97 0.50 -36.75 9.79
N ARG A 98 -0.44 -36.96 8.87
CA ARG A 98 -1.48 -38.01 9.02
C ARG A 98 -0.87 -39.40 9.02
N GLU A 99 0.04 -39.70 8.09
CA GLU A 99 0.75 -40.99 8.04
C GLU A 99 1.53 -41.27 9.32
N ALA A 100 2.33 -40.30 9.79
CA ALA A 100 3.10 -40.40 11.03
C ALA A 100 2.20 -40.67 12.24
N ARG A 101 1.12 -39.89 12.36
CA ARG A 101 0.15 -40.07 13.44
C ARG A 101 -0.56 -41.42 13.37
N CYS A 102 -0.93 -41.89 12.18
CA CYS A 102 -1.54 -43.21 11.99
C CYS A 102 -0.59 -44.33 12.41
N LYS A 103 0.69 -44.25 12.03
CA LYS A 103 1.70 -45.25 12.44
C LYS A 103 1.94 -45.24 13.95
N ALA A 104 2.07 -44.05 14.55
CA ALA A 104 2.24 -43.90 15.99
C ALA A 104 1.03 -44.44 16.77
N GLY A 105 -0.19 -44.14 16.30
CA GLY A 105 -1.42 -44.67 16.90
C GLY A 105 -1.52 -46.19 16.81
N TYR A 106 -1.24 -46.76 15.63
CA TYR A 106 -1.29 -48.21 15.43
C TYR A 106 -0.25 -48.96 16.29
N THR A 107 0.98 -48.45 16.35
CA THR A 107 2.04 -49.02 17.20
C THR A 107 1.69 -48.91 18.69
N GLY A 108 1.09 -47.79 19.13
CA GLY A 108 0.55 -47.65 20.48
C GLY A 108 -0.54 -48.66 20.82
N CYS A 109 -1.50 -48.89 19.90
CA CYS A 109 -2.53 -49.91 20.05
C CYS A 109 -1.94 -51.33 20.12
N LEU A 110 -1.00 -51.67 19.24
CA LEU A 110 -0.29 -52.95 19.28
C LEU A 110 0.40 -53.16 20.63
N ALA A 111 1.06 -52.13 21.17
CA ALA A 111 1.71 -52.21 22.48
C ALA A 111 0.71 -52.54 23.58
N GLN A 112 -0.46 -51.89 23.60
CA GLN A 112 -1.51 -52.13 24.59
C GLN A 112 -2.12 -53.54 24.47
N VAL A 113 -2.47 -53.98 23.26
CA VAL A 113 -3.03 -55.32 23.03
C VAL A 113 -2.04 -56.40 23.45
N ASN A 114 -0.76 -56.21 23.12
CA ASN A 114 0.30 -57.16 23.45
C ASN A 114 0.52 -57.34 24.96
N VAL A 115 0.10 -56.40 25.81
CA VAL A 115 0.18 -56.57 27.28
C VAL A 115 -0.78 -57.66 27.75
N VAL A 116 -1.97 -57.76 27.15
CA VAL A 116 -3.05 -58.65 27.60
C VAL A 116 -3.18 -59.92 26.76
N SER A 117 -2.57 -59.97 25.58
CA SER A 117 -2.69 -61.10 24.66
C SER A 117 -1.62 -62.17 24.89
N VAL A 118 -2.04 -63.43 24.86
CA VAL A 118 -1.14 -64.61 24.89
C VAL A 118 -0.31 -64.69 23.60
N LYS A 119 -0.92 -64.36 22.46
CA LYS A 119 -0.23 -64.23 21.17
C LYS A 119 0.26 -62.79 20.98
N LYS A 120 1.52 -62.61 20.60
CA LYS A 120 2.07 -61.30 20.26
C LYS A 120 1.73 -60.93 18.81
N PHE A 121 1.29 -59.69 18.63
CA PHE A 121 0.99 -59.06 17.36
C PHE A 121 2.15 -58.14 16.96
N THR A 122 2.54 -58.19 15.70
CA THR A 122 3.56 -57.33 15.09
C THR A 122 2.90 -56.36 14.10
N ASP A 123 3.66 -55.37 13.62
CA ASP A 123 3.20 -54.41 12.61
C ASP A 123 3.27 -54.96 11.18
N GLU A 124 3.50 -56.27 11.02
CA GLU A 124 3.65 -56.96 9.74
C GLU A 124 2.46 -56.77 8.79
N TRP A 125 1.26 -56.52 9.30
CA TRP A 125 0.06 -56.30 8.49
C TRP A 125 -0.36 -54.82 8.41
N GLY A 126 0.45 -53.92 8.98
CA GLY A 126 0.20 -52.49 8.96
C GLY A 126 0.40 -51.90 7.56
N ALA A 127 -0.50 -50.99 7.17
CA ALA A 127 -0.43 -50.31 5.87
C ALA A 127 0.84 -49.46 5.68
N LEU A 128 1.47 -49.04 6.80
CA LEU A 128 2.69 -48.21 6.83
C LEU A 128 3.92 -49.02 7.28
N ARG A 129 3.90 -50.34 7.10
CA ARG A 129 5.02 -51.23 7.46
C ARG A 129 6.30 -50.81 6.73
N GLY A 130 7.38 -50.68 7.49
CA GLY A 130 8.70 -50.34 6.96
C GLY A 130 8.86 -48.90 6.45
N VAL A 131 7.80 -48.08 6.47
CA VAL A 131 7.87 -46.66 6.08
C VAL A 131 8.32 -45.85 7.29
N ASP A 132 9.42 -45.10 7.19
CA ASP A 132 9.82 -44.16 8.22
C ASP A 132 8.99 -42.87 8.13
N THR A 133 7.77 -42.92 8.64
CA THR A 133 6.81 -41.81 8.56
C THR A 133 7.25 -40.56 9.32
N GLU A 134 8.11 -40.72 10.32
CA GLU A 134 8.64 -39.58 11.08
C GLU A 134 9.71 -38.86 10.27
N ALA A 135 10.63 -39.62 9.66
CA ALA A 135 11.61 -39.04 8.75
C ALA A 135 10.96 -38.38 7.52
N THR A 136 9.90 -38.98 6.96
CA THR A 136 9.19 -38.35 5.83
C THR A 136 8.46 -37.07 6.23
N LEU A 137 7.86 -37.00 7.43
CA LEU A 137 7.28 -35.77 7.95
C LEU A 137 8.35 -34.70 8.19
N SER A 138 9.50 -35.07 8.76
CA SER A 138 10.63 -34.16 8.96
C SER A 138 11.10 -33.57 7.63
N ALA A 139 11.30 -34.43 6.61
CA ALA A 139 11.72 -33.98 5.28
C ALA A 139 10.69 -33.07 4.60
N ALA A 140 9.39 -33.35 4.74
CA ALA A 140 8.33 -32.49 4.22
C ALA A 140 8.30 -31.13 4.94
N THR A 141 8.55 -31.11 6.25
CA THR A 141 8.63 -29.88 7.03
C THR A 141 9.84 -29.03 6.63
N GLU A 142 11.01 -29.65 6.45
CA GLU A 142 12.20 -28.96 5.93
C GLU A 142 11.97 -28.39 4.52
N ALA A 143 11.26 -29.11 3.66
CA ALA A 143 10.88 -28.61 2.34
C ALA A 143 9.92 -27.41 2.42
N TYR A 144 8.98 -27.41 3.38
CA TYR A 144 8.09 -26.28 3.65
C TYR A 144 8.85 -25.06 4.19
N ASP A 145 9.76 -25.27 5.16
CA ASP A 145 10.55 -24.19 5.74
C ASP A 145 11.50 -23.54 4.72
N GLY A 146 11.97 -24.32 3.74
CA GLY A 146 12.78 -23.86 2.62
C GLY A 146 11.98 -23.36 1.41
N LEU A 147 10.65 -23.26 1.49
CA LEU A 147 9.80 -22.96 0.35
C LEU A 147 10.03 -21.54 -0.17
N ILE A 148 10.24 -21.43 -1.48
CA ILE A 148 10.29 -20.14 -2.19
C ILE A 148 8.98 -20.00 -2.96
N VAL A 149 8.23 -18.95 -2.66
CA VAL A 149 6.99 -18.60 -3.37
C VAL A 149 7.30 -17.49 -4.38
N PRO A 150 7.30 -17.77 -5.71
CA PRO A 150 7.67 -16.78 -6.73
C PRO A 150 6.81 -15.51 -6.71
N ALA A 151 5.56 -15.64 -6.25
CA ALA A 151 4.65 -14.51 -6.12
C ALA A 151 5.12 -13.46 -5.10
N LEU A 152 5.91 -13.86 -4.08
CA LEU A 152 6.51 -12.91 -3.13
C LEU A 152 7.45 -11.94 -3.83
N ALA A 153 8.29 -12.44 -4.74
CA ALA A 153 9.23 -11.59 -5.48
C ALA A 153 8.52 -10.53 -6.32
N GLN A 154 7.39 -10.88 -6.96
CA GLN A 154 6.59 -9.94 -7.74
C GLN A 154 5.93 -8.87 -6.85
N ILE A 155 5.46 -9.27 -5.67
CA ILE A 155 4.88 -8.34 -4.69
C ILE A 155 5.95 -7.39 -4.17
N GLU A 156 7.14 -7.89 -3.83
CA GLU A 156 8.28 -7.08 -3.39
C GLU A 156 8.72 -6.07 -4.45
N GLU A 157 8.79 -6.50 -5.72
CA GLU A 157 9.08 -5.61 -6.85
C GLU A 157 8.07 -4.46 -6.94
N CYS A 158 6.77 -4.76 -6.85
CA CYS A 158 5.73 -3.73 -6.85
C CYS A 158 5.82 -2.79 -5.65
N LEU A 159 6.12 -3.32 -4.45
CA LEU A 159 6.28 -2.50 -3.24
C LEU A 159 7.50 -1.57 -3.29
N GLY A 160 8.48 -1.85 -4.16
CA GLY A 160 9.64 -1.01 -4.39
C GLY A 160 9.41 0.16 -5.36
N ALA A 161 8.28 0.21 -6.06
CA ALA A 161 7.97 1.29 -7.00
C ALA A 161 7.43 2.54 -6.30
N ASP A 162 7.65 3.72 -6.89
CA ASP A 162 7.08 4.98 -6.40
C ASP A 162 5.54 4.92 -6.39
N ASP A 163 4.95 4.30 -7.41
CA ASP A 163 3.50 4.11 -7.58
C ASP A 163 3.06 2.69 -7.15
N TYR A 164 3.55 2.21 -5.99
CA TYR A 164 3.34 0.83 -5.55
C TYR A 164 1.88 0.38 -5.54
N VAL A 165 0.93 1.27 -5.21
CA VAL A 165 -0.49 0.93 -5.16
C VAL A 165 -1.05 0.63 -6.54
N ASP A 166 -0.64 1.37 -7.55
CA ASP A 166 -1.06 1.13 -8.93
C ASP A 166 -0.39 -0.13 -9.49
N CYS A 167 0.88 -0.38 -9.17
CA CYS A 167 1.54 -1.65 -9.50
C CYS A 167 0.79 -2.84 -8.90
N LEU A 168 0.42 -2.77 -7.62
CA LEU A 168 -0.35 -3.82 -6.94
C LEU A 168 -1.77 -3.97 -7.52
N ARG A 169 -2.43 -2.87 -7.92
CA ARG A 169 -3.72 -2.92 -8.60
C ARG A 169 -3.61 -3.71 -9.90
N THR A 170 -2.61 -3.42 -10.73
CA THR A 170 -2.37 -4.16 -11.98
C THR A 170 -1.97 -5.60 -11.74
N LEU A 171 -1.22 -5.89 -10.67
CA LEU A 171 -0.83 -7.26 -10.31
C LEU A 171 -2.05 -8.11 -9.91
N PHE A 172 -2.98 -7.53 -9.16
CA PHE A 172 -4.16 -8.22 -8.64
C PHE A 172 -5.41 -8.07 -9.51
N GLU A 173 -5.37 -7.23 -10.54
CA GLU A 173 -6.43 -7.18 -11.54
C GLU A 173 -6.59 -8.58 -12.14
N PRO A 174 -7.84 -9.09 -12.23
CA PRO A 174 -8.07 -10.34 -12.91
C PRO A 174 -7.57 -10.16 -14.33
N LYS A 175 -6.46 -10.81 -14.67
CA LYS A 175 -6.00 -10.90 -16.06
C LYS A 175 -7.13 -11.60 -16.80
N GLY A 176 -7.93 -10.80 -17.49
CA GLY A 176 -9.06 -11.28 -18.27
C GLY A 176 -8.57 -12.47 -19.08
N ASN A 177 -9.24 -13.60 -18.87
CA ASN A 177 -9.02 -14.84 -19.58
C ASN A 177 -8.85 -14.47 -21.06
N VAL A 178 -7.66 -14.68 -21.62
CA VAL A 178 -7.52 -14.72 -23.06
C VAL A 178 -8.33 -15.95 -23.47
N GLU A 179 -9.60 -15.73 -23.80
CA GLU A 179 -10.40 -16.68 -24.52
C GLU A 179 -9.57 -17.09 -25.73
N GLY A 180 -9.13 -18.35 -25.72
CA GLY A 180 -8.64 -18.99 -26.92
C GLY A 180 -9.80 -19.03 -27.91
N GLU A 181 -9.84 -18.02 -28.79
CA GLU A 181 -10.62 -18.10 -30.01
C GLU A 181 -10.13 -19.31 -30.80
N GLY A 182 -10.95 -20.35 -30.79
CA GLY A 182 -10.84 -21.47 -31.71
C GLY A 182 -11.06 -20.99 -33.14
N GLY A 183 -10.11 -21.33 -34.02
CA GLY A 183 -10.22 -21.20 -35.47
C GLY A 183 -9.97 -22.54 -36.15
N ALA A 184 -11.06 -23.29 -36.35
CA ALA A 184 -11.39 -24.21 -37.45
C ALA A 184 -10.39 -25.30 -37.91
N GLY A 185 -10.80 -26.57 -37.74
CA GLY A 185 -10.24 -27.71 -38.46
C GLY A 185 -11.03 -29.00 -38.25
N ALA A 186 -12.12 -29.18 -39.02
CA ALA A 186 -12.65 -30.43 -39.60
C ALA A 186 -14.11 -30.24 -40.04
#